data_AF-A0A3B8WW10-F1
#
_entry.id   AF-A0A3B8WW10-F1
#
_cell.length_a   1.000
_cell.length_b   1.000
_cell.length_c   1.000
_cell.angle_alpha   90.00
_cell.angle_beta   90.00
_cell.angle_gamma   90.00
#
_symmetry.space_group_name_H-M   'P 1'
#
loop_
_entity.id
_entity.type
_entity.pdbx_description
1 polymer ?
#
loop_
_entity_poly.entity_id
_entity_poly.type
_entity_poly.pdbx_seq_one_letter_code
_entity_poly.pdbx_strand_id
1 'polypeptide(L)' 'MTDYAIGDIQGCYDRLRDVLAKVDFSPSRDRLWVAGDL' A
#
# COMPACT_ATOMS: atom_id res chain seq x y z
N MET A 1 -13.97 -2.33 -5.99
CA MET A 1 -13.54 -1.70 -4.73
C MET A 1 -12.87 -2.78 -3.92
N THR A 2 -11.56 -2.68 -3.73
CA THR A 2 -10.75 -3.65 -2.98
C THR A 2 -10.04 -2.95 -1.83
N ASP A 3 -10.06 -3.56 -0.66
CA ASP A 3 -9.33 -3.11 0.53
C ASP A 3 -7.99 -3.84 0.60
N TYR A 4 -6.89 -3.08 0.58
CA TYR A 4 -5.54 -3.59 0.79
C TYR A 4 -5.08 -3.23 2.19
N ALA A 5 -4.50 -4.18 2.91
CA ALA A 5 -3.81 -3.94 4.16
C ALA A 5 -2.30 -4.13 3.96
N ILE A 6 -1.51 -3.16 4.42
CA ILE A 6 -0.06 -3.25 4.47
C ILE A 6 0.40 -3.15 5.92
N GLY A 7 1.41 -3.95 6.25
CA GLY A 7 2.12 -3.84 7.53
C GLY A 7 3.04 -2.61 7.55
N ASP A 8 3.99 -2.64 8.47
CA ASP A 8 4.94 -1.58 8.71
C ASP A 8 5.71 -1.19 7.44
N ILE A 9 5.82 0.12 7.18
CA ILE A 9 6.51 0.69 6.02
C ILE A 9 7.94 1.10 6.41
N GLN A 10 8.16 1.60 7.62
CA GLN A 10 9.47 1.97 8.19
C GLN A 10 10.29 2.88 7.24
N GLY A 11 9.63 3.87 6.63
CA GLY A 11 10.23 4.76 5.64
C GLY A 11 10.62 4.13 4.30
N CYS A 12 10.28 2.86 4.04
CA CYS A 12 10.66 2.13 2.83
C CYS A 12 9.77 2.48 1.62
N TYR A 13 9.85 3.73 1.16
CA TYR A 13 9.01 4.26 0.08
C TYR A 13 9.07 3.45 -1.23
N ASP A 14 10.27 3.10 -1.69
CA ASP A 14 10.42 2.37 -2.96
C ASP A 14 9.79 0.98 -2.90
N ARG A 15 9.91 0.30 -1.75
CA ARG A 15 9.28 -1.00 -1.53
C ARG A 15 7.77 -0.91 -1.48
N LEU A 16 7.24 0.14 -0.85
CA LEU A 16 5.80 0.44 -0.88
C LEU A 16 5.31 0.61 -2.33
N ARG A 17 6.04 1.37 -3.15
CA ARG A 17 5.72 1.56 -4.57
C ARG A 17 5.74 0.25 -5.35
N ASP A 18 6.74 -0.60 -5.13
CA ASP A 18 6.86 -1.90 -5.79
C ASP A 18 5.66 -2.82 -5.49
N VAL A 19 5.23 -2.90 -4.22
CA VAL A 19 4.12 -3.78 -3.84
C VAL A 19 2.77 -3.27 -4.33
N LEU A 20 2.56 -1.94 -4.32
CA LEU A 20 1.35 -1.33 -4.88
C LEU A 20 1.24 -1.55 -6.39
N ALA A 21 2.36 -1.53 -7.11
CA ALA A 21 2.37 -1.81 -8.55
C ALA A 21 1.98 -3.26 -8.89
N LYS A 22 2.38 -4.23 -8.06
CA LYS A 22 2.07 -5.67 -8.28
C LYS A 22 0.57 -5.98 -8.25
N VAL A 23 -0.20 -5.16 -7.56
CA VAL A 23 -1.65 -5.33 -7.42
C VAL A 23 -2.44 -4.33 -8.25
N ASP A 24 -1.76 -3.56 -9.12
CA ASP A 24 -2.33 -2.42 -9.85
C ASP A 24 -3.17 -1.53 -8.92
N PHE A 25 -2.60 -1.10 -7.78
CA PHE A 25 -3.33 -0.27 -6.83
C PHE A 25 -3.68 1.08 -7.46
N SER A 26 -4.95 1.48 -7.35
CA SER A 26 -5.39 2.81 -7.78
C SER A 26 -6.21 3.51 -6.69
N PRO A 27 -5.79 4.70 -6.22
CA PRO A 27 -6.49 5.45 -5.18
C PRO A 27 -7.89 5.94 -5.61
N SER A 28 -8.22 5.88 -6.91
CA SER A 28 -9.56 6.21 -7.41
C SER A 28 -10.60 5.10 -7.20
N ARG A 29 -10.19 3.86 -6.90
CA ARG A 29 -11.07 2.68 -6.79
C ARG A 29 -10.76 1.75 -5.61
N ASP A 30 -9.56 1.86 -5.05
CA ASP A 30 -9.04 1.00 -3.99
C ASP A 30 -8.75 1.81 -2.73
N ARG A 31 -8.72 1.13 -1.58
CA ARG A 31 -8.39 1.74 -0.28
C ARG A 31 -7.20 1.00 0.33
N LEU A 32 -6.25 1.77 0.86
CA LEU A 32 -5.05 1.25 1.53
C LEU A 32 -5.13 1.51 3.03
N TRP A 33 -5.02 0.44 3.82
CA TRP A 33 -4.90 0.47 5.27
C TRP A 33 -3.45 0.21 5.66
N VAL A 34 -2.88 1.08 6.49
CA VAL A 34 -1.51 0.94 7.02
C VAL A 34 -1.61 0.57 8.50
N ALA A 35 -1.01 -0.55 8.87
CA ALA A 35 -1.10 -1.09 10.24
C ALA A 35 -0.33 -0.26 11.29
N GLY A 36 0.69 0.50 10.87
CA GLY A 36 1.53 1.30 11.75
C GLY A 36 2.87 1.62 11.07
N ASP A 37 3.75 2.29 11.81
CA ASP A 37 5.15 2.55 11.46
C ASP A 37 5.40 2.89 9.99
N LEU A 38 5.03 4.12 9.63
CA LEU A 38 5.24 4.70 8.30
C LEU A 38 6.71 4.67 7.85
#